data_AF-A0A3B6UC03-F1
#
_entry.id   AF-A0A3B6UC03-F1
#
_cell.length_a   1.000
_cell.length_b   1.000
_cell.length_c   1.000
_cell.angle_alpha   90.00
_cell.angle_beta   90.00
_cell.angle_gamma   90.00
#
_symmetry.space_group_name_H-M   'P 1'
#
loop_
_entity.id
_entity.type
_entity.pdbx_description
1 polymer ?
#
loop_
_entity_poly.entity_id
_entity_poly.type
_entity_poly.pdbx_seq_one_letter_code
_entity_poly.pdbx_strand_id
1 'polypeptide(L)'
;MYPHRPTGEYRILLAPDDPDDSYQVYTLGSSEPPRHIDIEGPYVQDLSPSTPLMFRGSLHWCIGSIIHVFNTTTESFLQMLAPDVPHSVDRYVMDILYGAVLFDMDGMLSMPILTDEFTSIGIWAMQDYENEVWTSKYRVELPLADLTVQFGKFNPCIHGVPAFLDGDVIILVQFGDWLLQFDMDGKLVANLRNCRGLFPTRHQLKQTLVQHTFFRTLEGYAVNASPFI
;
A
#
# COMPACT_ATOMS: atom_id res chain seq x y z
N MET A 1 -3.31 -5.95 -10.64
CA MET A 1 -2.70 -6.94 -11.56
C MET A 1 -1.69 -7.78 -10.79
N TYR A 2 -1.61 -9.08 -11.05
CA TYR A 2 -0.68 -9.99 -10.37
C TYR A 2 -0.22 -11.12 -11.30
N PRO A 3 0.98 -11.69 -11.08
CA PRO A 3 1.41 -12.91 -11.76
C PRO A 3 0.73 -14.15 -11.13
N HIS A 4 0.08 -14.96 -11.95
CA HIS A 4 -0.50 -16.24 -11.55
C HIS A 4 0.54 -17.37 -11.76
N ARG A 5 1.30 -17.68 -10.70
CA ARG A 5 2.46 -18.59 -10.78
C ARG A 5 2.17 -19.96 -11.42
N PRO A 6 1.04 -20.65 -11.13
CA PRO A 6 0.79 -21.97 -11.70
C PRO A 6 0.67 -21.99 -13.23
N THR A 7 0.14 -20.92 -13.84
CA THR A 7 -0.04 -20.85 -15.30
C THR A 7 1.02 -19.99 -15.99
N GLY A 8 1.75 -19.16 -15.24
CA GLY A 8 2.71 -18.19 -15.78
C GLY A 8 2.06 -16.95 -16.41
N GLU A 9 0.74 -16.85 -16.36
CA GLU A 9 -0.03 -15.74 -16.90
C GLU A 9 -0.07 -14.56 -15.93
N TYR A 10 -0.41 -13.38 -16.43
CA TYR A 10 -0.75 -12.24 -15.58
C TYR A 10 -2.25 -12.07 -15.57
N ARG A 11 -2.78 -11.74 -14.39
CA ARG A 11 -4.22 -11.60 -14.18
C ARG A 11 -4.53 -10.26 -13.49
N ILE A 12 -5.76 -9.79 -13.67
CA ILE A 12 -6.29 -8.60 -13.00
C ILE A 12 -7.43 -9.06 -12.11
N LEU A 13 -7.33 -8.75 -10.82
CA LEU A 13 -8.46 -8.79 -9.89
C LEU A 13 -9.16 -7.44 -9.99
N LEU A 14 -10.44 -7.45 -10.33
CA LEU A 14 -11.32 -6.29 -10.32
C LEU A 14 -12.29 -6.44 -9.14
N ALA A 15 -12.31 -5.42 -8.28
CA ALA A 15 -13.27 -5.37 -7.18
C ALA A 15 -14.63 -4.87 -7.67
N PRO A 16 -15.73 -5.35 -7.06
CA PRO A 16 -17.07 -4.88 -7.40
C PRO A 16 -17.28 -3.43 -6.96
N ASP A 17 -18.01 -2.68 -7.77
CA ASP A 17 -18.44 -1.32 -7.45
C ASP A 17 -19.79 -1.32 -6.69
N ASP A 18 -20.67 -2.27 -7.01
CA ASP A 18 -21.97 -2.47 -6.37
C ASP A 18 -21.94 -3.68 -5.39
N PRO A 19 -22.63 -3.61 -4.24
CA PRO A 19 -22.87 -4.75 -3.35
C PRO A 19 -23.36 -6.03 -4.00
N ASP A 20 -24.14 -5.91 -5.08
CA ASP A 20 -24.71 -7.05 -5.79
C ASP A 20 -23.74 -7.64 -6.85
N ASP A 21 -22.60 -6.99 -7.10
CA ASP A 21 -21.58 -7.46 -8.03
C ASP A 21 -20.54 -8.36 -7.33
N SER A 22 -19.95 -9.28 -8.10
CA SER A 22 -18.88 -10.15 -7.61
C SER A 22 -17.50 -9.72 -8.11
N TYR A 23 -16.47 -10.17 -7.40
CA TYR A 23 -15.09 -9.99 -7.84
C TYR A 23 -14.85 -10.68 -9.18
N GLN A 24 -14.09 -10.03 -10.06
CA GLN A 24 -13.78 -10.58 -11.38
C GLN A 24 -12.27 -10.77 -11.57
N VAL A 25 -11.90 -11.90 -12.16
CA VAL A 25 -10.53 -12.18 -12.58
C VAL A 25 -10.44 -12.23 -14.09
N TYR A 26 -9.61 -11.36 -14.64
CA TYR A 26 -9.28 -11.31 -16.06
C TYR A 26 -7.88 -11.87 -16.28
N THR A 27 -7.72 -12.76 -17.27
CA THR A 27 -6.40 -13.17 -17.75
C THR A 27 -5.95 -12.22 -18.85
N LEU A 28 -4.79 -11.57 -18.64
CA LEU A 28 -4.27 -10.61 -19.60
C LEU A 28 -3.91 -11.27 -20.93
N GLY A 29 -4.45 -10.70 -22.02
CA GLY A 29 -4.26 -11.22 -23.37
C GLY A 29 -5.13 -12.44 -23.71
N SER A 30 -6.00 -12.89 -22.80
CA SER A 30 -6.99 -13.94 -23.10
C SER A 30 -8.25 -13.34 -23.72
N SER A 31 -8.87 -14.08 -24.64
CA SER A 31 -10.21 -13.78 -25.17
C SER A 31 -11.32 -14.44 -24.35
N GLU A 32 -10.97 -15.23 -23.34
CA GLU A 32 -11.94 -15.87 -22.46
C GLU A 32 -12.66 -14.83 -21.59
N PRO A 33 -13.94 -15.07 -21.26
CA PRO A 33 -14.67 -14.19 -20.35
C PRO A 33 -14.03 -14.18 -18.96
N PRO A 34 -14.19 -13.09 -18.20
CA PRO A 34 -13.71 -13.02 -16.82
C PRO A 34 -14.36 -14.09 -15.96
N ARG A 35 -13.58 -14.63 -15.02
CA ARG A 35 -14.10 -15.53 -14.00
C ARG A 35 -14.64 -14.72 -12.82
N HIS A 36 -15.84 -15.07 -12.38
CA HIS A 36 -16.47 -14.47 -11.22
C HIS A 36 -16.06 -15.23 -9.95
N ILE A 37 -15.82 -14.50 -8.88
CA ILE A 37 -15.46 -15.02 -7.57
C ILE A 37 -16.52 -14.54 -6.59
N ASP A 38 -17.39 -15.46 -6.20
CA ASP A 38 -18.46 -15.22 -5.22
C ASP A 38 -17.88 -15.34 -3.81
N ILE A 39 -17.28 -14.26 -3.32
CA ILE A 39 -16.80 -14.13 -1.94
C ILE A 39 -17.17 -12.74 -1.42
N GLU A 40 -17.54 -12.67 -0.13
CA GLU A 40 -17.61 -11.41 0.61
C GLU A 40 -16.20 -10.81 0.74
N GLY A 41 -15.91 -9.85 -0.15
CA GLY A 41 -14.72 -9.02 -0.09
C GLY A 41 -15.12 -7.53 -0.02
N PRO A 42 -14.15 -6.64 0.20
CA PRO A 42 -14.41 -5.21 0.29
C PRO A 42 -14.81 -4.61 -1.06
N TYR A 43 -15.50 -3.48 -1.07
CA TYR A 43 -15.91 -2.83 -2.33
C TYR A 43 -14.82 -1.88 -2.84
N VAL A 44 -14.90 -1.45 -4.10
CA VAL A 44 -13.95 -0.48 -4.69
C VAL A 44 -13.82 0.78 -3.82
N GLN A 45 -14.90 1.21 -3.17
CA GLN A 45 -14.91 2.39 -2.29
C GLN A 45 -14.04 2.20 -1.04
N ASP A 46 -14.02 0.98 -0.48
CA ASP A 46 -13.20 0.65 0.69
C ASP A 46 -11.72 0.44 0.32
N LEU A 47 -11.44 0.16 -0.96
CA LEU A 47 -10.10 -0.08 -1.47
C LEU A 47 -9.35 1.21 -1.83
N SER A 48 -10.02 2.32 -2.05
CA SER A 48 -9.39 3.58 -2.48
C SER A 48 -8.99 4.43 -1.26
N PRO A 49 -7.70 4.83 -1.08
CA PRO A 49 -6.56 4.78 -2.00
C PRO A 49 -5.55 3.65 -1.72
N SER A 50 -5.95 2.58 -1.02
CA SER A 50 -5.06 1.49 -0.63
C SER A 50 -4.46 0.79 -1.87
N THR A 51 -3.13 0.69 -1.90
CA THR A 51 -2.43 -0.13 -2.89
C THR A 51 -2.14 -1.49 -2.26
N PRO A 52 -2.61 -2.61 -2.84
CA PRO A 52 -2.37 -3.91 -2.27
C PRO A 52 -0.88 -4.27 -2.34
N LEU A 53 -0.34 -4.85 -1.25
CA LEU A 53 1.00 -5.37 -1.16
C LEU A 53 1.05 -6.81 -1.67
N MET A 54 1.93 -7.09 -2.63
CA MET A 54 2.27 -8.46 -2.97
C MET A 54 3.26 -9.02 -1.95
N PHE A 55 2.83 -9.98 -1.13
CA PHE A 55 3.65 -10.61 -0.09
C PHE A 55 3.39 -12.11 -0.06
N ARG A 56 4.46 -12.92 0.01
CA ARG A 56 4.37 -14.40 -0.01
C ARG A 56 3.50 -15.01 -1.14
N GLY A 57 3.37 -14.31 -2.27
CA GLY A 57 2.55 -14.76 -3.40
C GLY A 57 1.06 -14.44 -3.27
N SER A 58 0.65 -13.66 -2.28
CA SER A 58 -0.71 -13.19 -2.09
C SER A 58 -0.76 -11.66 -2.07
N LEU A 59 -1.88 -11.10 -2.52
CA LEU A 59 -2.14 -9.67 -2.40
C LEU A 59 -2.74 -9.37 -1.02
N HIS A 60 -2.22 -8.37 -0.34
CA HIS A 60 -2.65 -7.96 1.00
C HIS A 60 -3.05 -6.49 1.02
N TRP A 61 -4.17 -6.17 1.63
CA TRP A 61 -4.57 -4.80 1.93
C TRP A 61 -5.35 -4.78 3.24
N CYS A 62 -5.29 -3.67 3.97
CA CYS A 62 -5.95 -3.52 5.26
C CYS A 62 -7.14 -2.58 5.10
N ILE A 63 -8.26 -2.91 5.72
CA ILE A 63 -9.44 -2.06 5.83
C ILE A 63 -9.94 -2.19 7.26
N GLY A 64 -9.89 -1.08 8.01
CA GLY A 64 -10.09 -1.11 9.45
C GLY A 64 -9.13 -2.11 10.10
N SER A 65 -9.65 -2.99 10.95
CA SER A 65 -8.87 -4.01 11.65
C SER A 65 -8.63 -5.30 10.85
N ILE A 66 -9.14 -5.40 9.61
CA ILE A 66 -9.09 -6.62 8.81
C ILE A 66 -8.09 -6.46 7.67
N ILE A 67 -7.14 -7.38 7.60
CA ILE A 67 -6.26 -7.56 6.45
C ILE A 67 -6.89 -8.59 5.53
N HIS A 68 -7.31 -8.14 4.36
CA HIS A 68 -7.79 -9.01 3.30
C HIS A 68 -6.60 -9.57 2.52
N VAL A 69 -6.61 -10.89 2.33
CA VAL A 69 -5.56 -11.63 1.64
C VAL A 69 -6.16 -12.36 0.46
N PHE A 70 -5.76 -11.98 -0.74
CA PHE A 70 -6.11 -12.71 -1.95
C PHE A 70 -4.94 -13.61 -2.37
N ASN A 71 -5.12 -14.92 -2.20
CA ASN A 71 -4.15 -15.91 -2.63
C ASN A 71 -4.13 -15.97 -4.16
N THR A 72 -3.03 -15.57 -4.79
CA THR A 72 -2.97 -15.49 -6.26
C THR A 72 -2.84 -16.84 -6.96
N THR A 73 -2.60 -17.93 -6.22
CA THR A 73 -2.48 -19.28 -6.77
C THR A 73 -3.83 -20.00 -6.78
N THR A 74 -4.57 -19.91 -5.68
CA THR A 74 -5.92 -20.51 -5.56
C THR A 74 -7.02 -19.53 -5.96
N GLU A 75 -6.70 -18.25 -6.10
CA GLU A 75 -7.64 -17.14 -6.36
C GLU A 75 -8.78 -17.12 -5.36
N SER A 76 -8.44 -17.21 -4.08
CA SER A 76 -9.37 -17.23 -2.97
C SER A 76 -9.01 -16.16 -1.95
N PHE A 77 -10.02 -15.61 -1.28
CA PHE A 77 -9.83 -14.66 -0.20
C PHE A 77 -9.70 -15.36 1.15
N LEU A 78 -8.89 -14.75 2.00
CA LEU A 78 -8.75 -15.02 3.42
C LEU A 78 -8.72 -13.67 4.15
N GLN A 79 -8.98 -13.71 5.45
CA GLN A 79 -8.88 -12.55 6.32
C GLN A 79 -7.87 -12.86 7.42
N MET A 80 -7.12 -11.83 7.83
CA MET A 80 -6.21 -11.85 8.96
C MET A 80 -6.47 -10.62 9.82
N LEU A 81 -6.15 -10.68 11.10
CA LEU A 81 -6.27 -9.53 11.98
C LEU A 81 -5.02 -8.64 11.91
N ALA A 82 -5.27 -7.35 11.80
CA ALA A 82 -4.25 -6.33 12.03
C ALA A 82 -3.90 -6.29 13.55
N PRO A 83 -2.74 -5.72 13.95
CA PRO A 83 -2.33 -5.64 15.34
C PRO A 83 -3.35 -4.86 16.16
N ASP A 84 -3.77 -5.44 17.28
CA ASP A 84 -4.59 -4.79 18.30
C ASP A 84 -3.69 -4.02 19.26
N VAL A 85 -3.72 -2.68 19.16
CA VAL A 85 -2.84 -1.79 19.91
C VAL A 85 -3.69 -0.79 20.68
N PRO A 86 -3.67 -0.83 22.03
CA PRO A 86 -4.36 0.16 22.85
C PRO A 86 -3.84 1.58 22.58
N HIS A 87 -4.71 2.58 22.71
CA HIS A 87 -4.36 4.00 22.55
C HIS A 87 -3.79 4.37 21.16
N SER A 88 -4.17 3.62 20.11
CA SER A 88 -3.92 4.01 18.73
C SER A 88 -5.06 4.83 18.16
N VAL A 89 -4.77 5.69 17.18
CA VAL A 89 -5.82 6.34 16.38
C VAL A 89 -6.73 5.28 15.77
N ASP A 90 -8.03 5.58 15.71
CA ASP A 90 -9.03 4.73 15.05
C ASP A 90 -8.58 4.32 13.65
N ARG A 91 -8.73 3.03 13.32
CA ARG A 91 -8.11 2.48 12.11
C ARG A 91 -8.79 2.93 10.82
N TYR A 92 -10.08 3.28 10.84
CA TYR A 92 -10.71 3.92 9.68
C TYR A 92 -10.12 5.31 9.44
N VAL A 93 -9.83 6.03 10.53
CA VAL A 93 -9.12 7.31 10.44
C VAL A 93 -7.71 7.06 9.90
N MET A 94 -6.99 6.03 10.34
CA MET A 94 -5.69 5.66 9.77
C MET A 94 -5.76 5.31 8.28
N ASP A 95 -6.81 4.64 7.81
CA ASP A 95 -6.98 4.32 6.39
C ASP A 95 -7.20 5.58 5.54
N ILE A 96 -7.99 6.53 6.04
CA ILE A 96 -8.21 7.83 5.40
C ILE A 96 -6.91 8.66 5.39
N LEU A 97 -6.18 8.63 6.50
CA LEU A 97 -4.98 9.41 6.70
C LEU A 97 -3.79 8.87 5.89
N TYR A 98 -3.62 7.54 5.87
CA TYR A 98 -2.39 6.90 5.41
C TYR A 98 -2.58 6.03 4.18
N GLY A 99 -3.82 5.62 3.89
CA GLY A 99 -4.12 4.59 2.90
C GLY A 99 -3.43 3.29 3.28
N ALA A 100 -3.95 2.58 4.29
CA ALA A 100 -3.61 1.20 4.67
C ALA A 100 -2.20 0.71 4.21
N VAL A 101 -1.14 1.15 4.89
CA VAL A 101 0.24 0.87 4.44
C VAL A 101 0.80 -0.42 5.03
N LEU A 102 0.38 -1.54 4.43
CA LEU A 102 1.13 -2.78 4.54
C LEU A 102 2.41 -2.69 3.70
N PHE A 103 3.52 -3.18 4.25
CA PHE A 103 4.80 -3.28 3.58
C PHE A 103 5.58 -4.52 4.00
N ASP A 104 6.56 -4.91 3.19
CA ASP A 104 7.52 -5.96 3.54
C ASP A 104 8.71 -5.32 4.27
N MET A 105 9.02 -5.82 5.46
CA MET A 105 10.23 -5.47 6.22
C MET A 105 10.94 -6.77 6.62
N ASP A 106 12.12 -7.01 6.05
CA ASP A 106 12.93 -8.20 6.33
C ASP A 106 12.16 -9.53 6.16
N GLY A 107 11.25 -9.60 5.18
CA GLY A 107 10.41 -10.78 4.95
C GLY A 107 9.24 -10.93 5.92
N MET A 108 8.92 -9.88 6.69
CA MET A 108 7.77 -9.81 7.59
C MET A 108 6.75 -8.80 7.08
N LEU A 109 5.47 -9.19 7.09
CA LEU A 109 4.36 -8.28 6.81
C LEU A 109 4.31 -7.23 7.92
N SER A 110 4.41 -5.96 7.56
CA SER A 110 4.59 -4.87 8.52
C SER A 110 3.63 -3.72 8.28
N MET A 111 3.34 -2.97 9.32
CA MET A 111 2.47 -1.81 9.26
C MET A 111 2.83 -0.72 10.29
N PRO A 112 2.66 0.56 9.94
CA PRO A 112 2.76 1.65 10.88
C PRO A 112 1.46 1.81 11.68
N ILE A 113 1.60 2.15 12.96
CA ILE A 113 0.49 2.50 13.86
C ILE A 113 0.84 3.80 14.57
N LEU A 114 -0.05 4.78 14.51
CA LEU A 114 0.08 6.04 15.22
C LEU A 114 -0.70 6.02 16.54
N THR A 115 -0.09 6.56 17.59
CA THR A 115 -0.76 6.82 18.88
C THR A 115 -1.89 7.84 18.74
N ASP A 116 -2.95 7.72 19.52
CA ASP A 116 -4.09 8.65 19.49
C ASP A 116 -3.73 10.10 19.86
N GLU A 117 -2.63 10.32 20.61
CA GLU A 117 -2.11 11.66 20.89
C GLU A 117 -1.18 12.21 19.79
N PHE A 118 -1.01 11.48 18.68
CA PHE A 118 -0.13 11.85 17.57
C PHE A 118 1.33 12.09 17.98
N THR A 119 1.79 11.44 19.06
CA THR A 119 3.12 11.63 19.65
C THR A 119 4.17 10.66 19.12
N SER A 120 3.77 9.49 18.63
CA SER A 120 4.72 8.52 18.06
C SER A 120 4.10 7.61 17.02
N ILE A 121 4.95 7.12 16.12
CA ILE A 121 4.63 6.09 15.14
C ILE A 121 5.37 4.81 15.53
N GLY A 122 4.61 3.76 15.83
CA GLY A 122 5.13 2.41 16.04
C GLY A 122 5.11 1.61 14.74
N ILE A 123 6.18 0.87 14.47
CA ILE A 123 6.22 -0.12 13.38
C ILE A 123 6.01 -1.51 13.96
N TRP A 124 4.95 -2.16 13.51
CA TRP A 124 4.58 -3.52 13.90
C TRP A 124 4.87 -4.47 12.75
N ALA A 125 5.47 -5.62 13.08
CA ALA A 125 5.77 -6.67 12.12
C ALA A 125 5.14 -7.99 12.57
N MET A 126 4.58 -8.73 11.62
CA MET A 126 3.99 -10.04 11.85
C MET A 126 5.12 -11.07 11.94
N GLN A 127 5.47 -11.44 13.18
CA GLN A 127 6.53 -12.38 13.48
C GLN A 127 6.14 -13.81 13.11
N ASP A 128 4.90 -14.19 13.38
CA ASP A 128 4.31 -15.45 12.96
C ASP A 128 3.13 -15.17 12.04
N TYR A 129 3.33 -15.44 10.75
CA TYR A 129 2.33 -15.17 9.73
C TYR A 129 1.12 -16.10 9.85
N GLU A 130 1.33 -17.37 10.17
CA GLU A 130 0.25 -18.36 10.20
C GLU A 130 -0.64 -18.20 11.44
N ASN A 131 -0.05 -17.73 12.55
CA ASN A 131 -0.76 -17.50 13.82
C ASN A 131 -1.08 -16.02 14.07
N GLU A 132 -0.86 -15.14 13.09
CA GLU A 132 -1.17 -13.70 13.14
C GLU A 132 -0.51 -12.97 14.35
N VAL A 133 0.70 -13.40 14.74
CA VAL A 133 1.40 -12.83 15.90
C VAL A 133 2.18 -11.61 15.48
N TRP A 134 1.75 -10.46 15.99
CA TRP A 134 2.40 -9.17 15.76
C TRP A 134 3.39 -8.80 16.87
N THR A 135 4.47 -8.11 16.51
CA THR A 135 5.46 -7.58 17.45
C THR A 135 5.85 -6.17 17.08
N SER A 136 5.92 -5.28 18.08
CA SER A 136 6.47 -3.94 17.91
C SER A 136 7.98 -4.03 17.70
N LYS A 137 8.45 -3.54 16.55
CA LYS A 137 9.88 -3.57 16.18
C LYS A 137 10.55 -2.25 16.46
N TYR A 138 9.87 -1.16 16.12
CA TYR A 138 10.41 0.18 16.23
C TYR A 138 9.34 1.16 16.69
N ARG A 139 9.79 2.27 17.28
CA ARG A 139 8.94 3.36 17.72
C ARG A 139 9.68 4.67 17.51
N VAL A 140 9.10 5.53 16.69
CA VAL A 140 9.62 6.84 16.37
C VAL A 140 8.79 7.89 17.07
N GLU A 141 9.42 8.64 17.98
CA GLU A 141 8.80 9.77 18.66
C GLU A 141 8.75 10.99 17.72
N LEU A 142 7.60 11.66 17.70
CA LEU A 142 7.35 12.87 16.92
C LEU A 142 7.19 14.05 17.89
N PRO A 143 8.18 14.95 17.99
CA PRO A 143 8.06 16.16 18.81
C PRO A 143 7.10 17.17 18.15
N LEU A 144 5.79 16.85 18.23
CA LEU A 144 4.72 17.52 17.48
C LEU A 144 4.69 19.03 17.71
N ALA A 145 4.91 19.48 18.95
CA ALA A 145 4.91 20.90 19.31
C ALA A 145 6.03 21.65 18.57
N ASP A 146 7.25 21.15 18.64
CA ASP A 146 8.42 21.78 18.01
C ASP A 146 8.31 21.75 16.48
N LEU A 147 7.90 20.61 15.92
CA LEU A 147 7.68 20.45 14.49
C LEU A 147 6.55 21.34 13.98
N THR A 148 5.50 21.53 14.77
CA THR A 148 4.38 22.40 14.39
C THR A 148 4.80 23.86 14.34
N VAL A 149 5.63 24.30 15.29
CA VAL A 149 6.18 25.67 15.29
C VAL A 149 7.10 25.91 14.09
N GLN A 150 7.92 24.91 13.73
CA GLN A 150 8.90 25.06 12.66
C GLN A 150 8.32 24.86 11.25
N PHE A 151 7.47 23.86 11.06
CA PHE A 151 7.01 23.41 9.73
C PHE A 151 5.52 23.68 9.49
N GLY A 152 4.80 24.20 10.49
CA GLY A 152 3.37 24.45 10.43
C GLY A 152 2.54 23.25 10.89
N LYS A 153 1.22 23.32 10.74
CA LYS A 153 0.31 22.30 11.29
C LYS A 153 0.62 20.92 10.76
N PHE A 154 0.73 19.96 11.66
CA PHE A 154 0.77 18.55 11.31
C PHE A 154 -0.45 18.20 10.43
N ASN A 155 -0.17 17.64 9.27
CA ASN A 155 -1.19 17.05 8.42
C ASN A 155 -0.98 15.53 8.45
N PRO A 156 -1.87 14.78 9.11
CA PRO A 156 -1.76 13.34 9.17
C PRO A 156 -1.97 12.65 7.81
N CYS A 157 -1.95 13.33 6.67
CA CYS A 157 -1.62 12.68 5.40
C CYS A 157 -0.18 12.15 5.42
N ILE A 158 0.11 11.18 6.28
CA ILE A 158 1.33 10.38 6.23
C ILE A 158 1.03 9.34 5.18
N HIS A 159 1.33 9.66 3.93
CA HIS A 159 1.67 8.59 3.00
C HIS A 159 3.03 8.06 3.42
N GLY A 160 3.02 7.36 4.55
CA GLY A 160 4.17 6.70 5.12
C GLY A 160 4.36 5.48 4.27
N VAL A 161 4.83 5.69 3.04
CA VAL A 161 5.59 4.66 2.36
C VAL A 161 6.82 4.54 3.25
N PRO A 162 7.04 3.42 3.95
CA PRO A 162 8.40 3.01 4.22
C PRO A 162 9.04 2.85 2.86
N ALA A 163 9.61 3.93 2.36
CA ALA A 163 10.36 3.90 1.14
C ALA A 163 11.65 3.20 1.54
N PHE A 164 11.75 1.91 1.22
CA PHE A 164 13.01 1.19 1.24
C PHE A 164 13.95 1.89 0.26
N LEU A 165 14.67 2.90 0.72
CA LEU A 165 15.78 3.46 -0.03
C LEU A 165 17.01 2.72 0.49
N ASP A 166 17.53 1.80 -0.33
CA ASP A 166 18.78 1.10 -0.07
C ASP A 166 18.82 0.20 1.19
N GLY A 167 17.66 -0.35 1.60
CA GLY A 167 17.58 -1.27 2.74
C GLY A 167 17.16 -0.63 4.06
N ASP A 168 17.15 0.69 4.15
CA ASP A 168 16.72 1.41 5.36
C ASP A 168 15.25 1.82 5.28
N VAL A 169 14.52 1.56 6.36
CA VAL A 169 13.12 2.00 6.54
C VAL A 169 13.13 3.46 6.99
N ILE A 170 12.38 4.32 6.31
CA ILE A 170 12.23 5.74 6.64
C ILE A 170 10.75 6.10 6.77
N ILE A 171 10.44 7.03 7.66
CA ILE A 171 9.08 7.49 7.90
C ILE A 171 8.91 8.89 7.30
N LEU A 172 7.96 9.03 6.37
CA LEU A 172 7.65 10.29 5.71
C LEU A 172 6.41 10.92 6.32
N VAL A 173 6.53 12.12 6.90
CA VAL A 173 5.46 12.78 7.66
C VAL A 173 5.21 14.19 7.12
N GLN A 174 3.96 14.55 6.87
CA GLN A 174 3.61 15.87 6.32
C GLN A 174 3.30 16.90 7.42
N PHE A 175 3.93 18.08 7.33
CA PHE A 175 3.66 19.24 8.18
C PHE A 175 3.46 20.47 7.30
N GLY A 176 2.24 21.01 7.28
CA GLY A 176 1.91 22.17 6.46
C GLY A 176 2.18 21.92 4.97
N ASP A 177 3.25 22.54 4.46
CA ASP A 177 3.71 22.41 3.08
C ASP A 177 5.05 21.64 2.96
N TRP A 178 5.46 21.03 4.06
CA TRP A 178 6.70 20.27 4.19
C TRP A 178 6.42 18.77 4.26
N LEU A 179 7.28 17.98 3.61
CA LEU A 179 7.39 16.55 3.80
C LEU A 179 8.69 16.27 4.56
N LEU A 180 8.58 15.73 5.76
CA LEU A 180 9.69 15.44 6.66
C LEU A 180 10.03 13.96 6.58
N GLN A 181 11.32 13.63 6.55
CA GLN A 181 11.80 12.26 6.55
C GLN A 181 12.52 11.96 7.85
N PHE A 182 12.04 10.96 8.58
CA PHE A 182 12.66 10.46 9.81
C PHE A 182 13.30 9.10 9.55
N ASP A 183 14.46 8.87 10.16
CA ASP A 183 15.00 7.52 10.30
C ASP A 183 14.31 6.76 11.43
N MET A 184 14.69 5.50 11.62
CA MET A 184 14.11 4.61 12.63
C MET A 184 14.47 5.00 14.07
N ASP A 185 15.49 5.84 14.26
CA ASP A 185 15.86 6.42 15.56
C ASP A 185 15.05 7.71 15.86
N GLY A 186 14.19 8.13 14.92
CA GLY A 186 13.36 9.33 15.04
C GLY A 186 14.10 10.64 14.78
N LYS A 187 15.27 10.58 14.15
CA LYS A 187 15.99 11.77 13.73
C LYS A 187 15.49 12.23 12.37
N LEU A 188 15.26 13.55 12.24
CA LEU A 188 14.97 14.18 10.96
C LEU A 188 16.20 14.11 10.05
N VAL A 189 16.13 13.31 8.98
CA VAL A 189 17.23 13.11 8.03
C VAL A 189 17.09 13.94 6.75
N ALA A 190 15.86 14.30 6.37
CA ALA A 190 15.60 15.18 5.23
C ALA A 190 14.27 15.93 5.38
N ASN A 191 14.12 17.01 4.61
CA ASN A 191 12.84 17.71 4.46
C ASN A 191 12.70 18.27 3.03
N LEU A 192 11.48 18.26 2.51
CA LEU A 192 11.12 18.82 1.22
C LEU A 192 9.98 19.82 1.40
N ARG A 193 9.94 20.87 0.58
CA ARG A 193 8.92 21.94 0.61
C ARG A 193 8.06 21.91 -0.65
N ASN A 194 6.89 22.54 -0.58
CA ASN A 194 5.90 22.63 -1.67
C ASN A 194 5.34 21.25 -2.03
N CYS A 195 5.22 20.38 -1.03
CA CYS A 195 4.75 19.00 -1.19
C CYS A 195 3.25 18.85 -0.94
N ARG A 196 2.51 19.95 -0.80
CA ARG A 196 1.04 19.91 -0.66
C ARG A 196 0.41 19.19 -1.86
N GLY A 197 -0.39 18.17 -1.58
CA GLY A 197 -1.08 17.37 -2.60
C GLY A 197 -0.19 16.40 -3.37
N LEU A 198 1.07 16.19 -2.94
CA LEU A 198 1.90 15.10 -3.46
C LEU A 198 1.54 13.81 -2.73
N PHE A 199 1.21 12.78 -3.53
CA PHE A 199 0.96 11.42 -3.06
C PHE A 199 2.18 10.57 -3.46
N PRO A 200 3.02 10.10 -2.52
CA PRO A 200 4.09 9.19 -2.86
C PRO A 200 3.48 7.89 -3.38
N THR A 201 4.04 7.43 -4.50
CA THR A 201 3.68 6.14 -5.08
C THR A 201 4.47 5.04 -4.39
N ARG A 202 3.84 3.90 -4.10
CA ARG A 202 4.55 2.70 -3.63
C ARG A 202 5.38 2.02 -4.73
N HIS A 203 5.28 2.49 -5.96
CA HIS A 203 6.02 1.95 -7.08
C HIS A 203 7.45 2.45 -7.05
N GLN A 204 8.38 1.59 -6.64
CA GLN A 204 9.79 1.80 -6.92
C GLN A 204 10.04 1.42 -8.39
N LEU A 205 10.41 2.41 -9.21
CA LEU A 205 10.86 2.14 -10.57
C LEU A 205 12.22 1.43 -10.50
N LYS A 206 12.20 0.11 -10.69
CA LYS A 206 13.43 -0.65 -10.90
C LYS A 206 14.05 -0.16 -12.21
N GLN A 207 15.30 0.31 -12.17
CA GLN A 207 16.02 0.88 -13.33
C GLN A 207 16.19 -0.09 -14.53
N THR A 208 15.75 -1.34 -14.40
CA THR A 208 15.74 -2.30 -15.50
C THR A 208 14.39 -2.26 -16.23
N LEU A 209 14.31 -1.44 -17.29
CA LEU A 209 13.24 -1.53 -18.29
C LEU A 209 13.44 -2.81 -19.11
N VAL A 210 13.07 -3.97 -18.56
CA VAL A 210 12.97 -5.19 -19.34
C VAL A 210 11.62 -5.16 -20.05
N GLN A 211 11.64 -5.16 -21.39
CA GLN A 211 10.42 -5.24 -22.18
C GLN A 211 9.74 -6.58 -21.89
N HIS A 212 8.60 -6.54 -21.22
CA HIS A 212 7.78 -7.73 -21.01
C HIS A 212 7.11 -8.11 -22.33
N THR A 213 6.97 -9.41 -22.61
CA THR A 213 6.33 -9.95 -23.82
C THR A 213 4.90 -9.46 -24.04
N PHE A 214 4.24 -8.97 -22.99
CA PHE A 214 2.93 -8.32 -23.03
C PHE A 214 2.90 -7.04 -23.87
N PHE A 215 4.03 -6.32 -23.98
CA PHE A 215 4.17 -5.11 -24.79
C PHE A 215 4.78 -5.41 -26.15
N ARG A 216 4.47 -6.57 -26.75
CA ARG A 216 4.67 -6.71 -28.19
C ARG A 216 3.75 -5.72 -28.86
N THR A 217 4.34 -4.81 -29.63
CA THR A 217 3.64 -3.97 -30.59
C THR A 217 2.60 -4.84 -31.29
N LEU A 218 1.31 -4.50 -31.15
CA LEU A 218 0.33 -4.95 -32.14
C LEU A 218 0.80 -4.35 -33.46
N GLU A 219 1.53 -5.12 -34.26
CA GLU A 219 1.76 -4.81 -35.67
C GLU A 219 0.39 -4.78 -36.34
N GLY A 220 -0.26 -3.61 -36.36
CA GLY A 220 -1.59 -3.51 -36.98
C GLY A 220 -2.32 -2.18 -36.86
N TYR A 221 -2.09 -1.35 -35.84
CA TYR A 221 -2.76 -0.04 -35.74
C TYR A 221 -1.75 1.09 -35.49
N ALA A 222 -0.99 1.41 -36.53
CA ALA A 222 -0.35 2.71 -36.62
C ALA A 222 -1.41 3.76 -37.00
N VAL A 223 -2.10 4.35 -36.00
CA VAL A 223 -2.69 5.67 -36.20
C VAL A 223 -1.58 6.69 -35.96
N ASN A 224 -0.69 6.81 -36.95
CA ASN A 224 0.15 7.99 -37.10
C ASN A 224 -0.77 9.14 -37.56
N ALA A 225 -1.57 9.69 -36.65
CA ALA A 225 -2.11 11.02 -36.82
C ALA A 225 -1.30 11.94 -35.90
N SER A 226 -0.38 12.69 -36.52
CA SER A 226 0.31 13.81 -35.89
C SER A 226 -0.74 14.75 -35.26
N PRO A 227 -0.63 15.15 -33.99
CA PRO A 227 -1.31 16.35 -33.54
C PRO A 227 -0.55 17.57 -34.11
N PHE A 228 -1.21 18.73 -34.13
CA PHE A 228 -0.74 20.06 -34.57
C PHE A 228 -1.03 20.43 -36.04
N ILE A 229 -2.23 20.98 -36.26
CA ILE A 229 -2.40 22.36 -36.75
C ILE A 229 -3.04 23.14 -35.61
#